data_AF-A0A947YC89-F1
#
_entry.id   AF-A0A947YC89-F1
#
_cell.length_a   1.000
_cell.length_b   1.000
_cell.length_c   1.000
_cell.angle_alpha   90.00
_cell.angle_beta   90.00
_cell.angle_gamma   90.00
#
_symmetry.space_group_name_H-M   'P 1'
#
loop_
_entity.id
_entity.type
_entity.pdbx_description
1 polymer ?
#
loop_
_entity_poly.entity_id
_entity_poly.type
_entity_poly.pdbx_seq_one_letter_code
_entity_poly.pdbx_strand_id
1 'polypeptide(L)'
;MLDAATMALLAKVKMLAKKIGVNVDLVRMSNELSYAETTLKELSNADDSELVLIVIQLMNQLGLIGMPAAEAKPEPVREEGRYIGSLR
;
A
#
# COMPACT_ATOMS: atom_id res chain seq x y z
N MET A 1 -0.40 -16.19 14.63
CA MET A 1 -1.85 -15.92 14.68
C MET A 1 -2.05 -14.41 14.58
N LEU A 2 -3.09 -13.96 13.90
CA LEU A 2 -3.50 -12.55 13.91
C LEU A 2 -3.89 -12.15 15.34
N ASP A 3 -3.51 -10.95 15.75
CA ASP A 3 -3.92 -10.44 17.06
C ASP A 3 -5.41 -10.04 17.06
N ALA A 4 -5.97 -9.84 18.26
CA ALA A 4 -7.38 -9.49 18.40
C ALA A 4 -7.71 -8.13 17.73
N ALA A 5 -6.74 -7.22 17.66
CA ALA A 5 -6.90 -5.90 17.06
C ALA A 5 -7.03 -6.00 15.53
N THR A 6 -6.16 -6.73 14.84
CA THR A 6 -6.24 -6.97 13.40
C THR A 6 -7.50 -7.75 13.05
N MET A 7 -7.91 -8.74 13.86
CA MET A 7 -9.17 -9.45 13.64
C MET A 7 -10.40 -8.52 13.74
N ALA A 8 -10.40 -7.56 14.66
CA ALA A 8 -11.46 -6.55 14.76
C ALA A 8 -11.49 -5.63 13.53
N LEU A 9 -10.33 -5.21 13.02
CA LEU A 9 -10.23 -4.41 11.79
C LEU A 9 -10.75 -5.19 10.58
N LEU A 10 -10.37 -6.45 10.44
CA LEU A 10 -10.86 -7.33 9.36
C LEU A 10 -12.38 -7.48 9.40
N ALA A 11 -12.96 -7.67 10.58
CA ALA A 11 -14.41 -7.73 10.75
C ALA A 11 -15.09 -6.42 10.33
N LYS A 12 -14.52 -5.27 10.70
CA LYS A 12 -15.03 -3.96 10.28
C LYS A 12 -14.94 -3.76 8.77
N VAL A 13 -13.83 -4.12 8.14
CA VAL A 13 -13.68 -4.08 6.68
C VAL A 13 -14.77 -4.89 6.01
N LYS A 14 -15.00 -6.14 6.44
CA LYS A 14 -16.08 -6.96 5.88
C LYS A 14 -17.46 -6.30 6.00
N MET A 15 -17.76 -5.73 7.15
CA MET A 15 -19.05 -5.09 7.40
C MET A 15 -19.25 -3.84 6.55
N LEU A 16 -18.23 -2.99 6.41
CA LEU A 16 -18.29 -1.77 5.62
C LEU A 16 -18.24 -2.06 4.11
N ALA A 17 -17.38 -2.98 3.67
CA ALA A 17 -17.34 -3.45 2.29
C ALA A 17 -18.69 -4.02 1.83
N LYS A 18 -19.39 -4.74 2.71
CA LYS A 18 -20.73 -5.26 2.41
C LYS A 18 -21.76 -4.15 2.15
N LYS A 19 -21.63 -2.98 2.81
CA LYS A 19 -22.54 -1.83 2.58
C LYS A 19 -22.40 -1.26 1.17
N ILE A 20 -21.21 -1.34 0.58
CA ILE A 20 -20.92 -0.90 -0.79
C ILE A 20 -21.03 -2.04 -1.82
N GLY A 21 -21.57 -3.20 -1.42
CA GLY A 21 -21.81 -4.34 -2.32
C GLY A 21 -20.61 -5.26 -2.55
N VAL A 22 -19.50 -5.06 -1.83
CA VAL A 22 -18.30 -5.90 -1.94
C VAL A 22 -18.32 -6.99 -0.86
N ASN A 23 -18.23 -8.26 -1.29
CA ASN A 23 -18.17 -9.38 -0.35
C ASN A 23 -16.71 -9.80 -0.12
N VAL A 24 -16.23 -9.60 1.12
CA VAL A 24 -14.85 -9.94 1.51
C VAL A 24 -14.83 -11.31 2.20
N ASP A 25 -14.02 -12.22 1.66
CA ASP A 25 -13.73 -13.51 2.29
C ASP A 25 -12.56 -13.39 3.26
N LEU A 26 -12.86 -13.34 4.56
CA LEU A 26 -11.85 -13.18 5.62
C LEU A 26 -10.93 -14.38 5.76
N VAL A 27 -11.43 -15.60 5.51
CA VAL A 27 -10.62 -16.81 5.62
C VAL A 27 -9.59 -16.79 4.51
N ARG A 28 -10.03 -16.47 3.29
CA ARG A 28 -9.13 -16.29 2.16
C ARG A 28 -8.14 -15.16 2.38
N MET A 29 -8.59 -14.03 2.89
CA MET A 29 -7.73 -12.89 3.25
C MET A 29 -6.65 -13.25 4.27
N SER A 30 -6.93 -14.14 5.22
CA SER A 30 -5.95 -14.59 6.21
C SER A 30 -4.91 -15.59 5.68
N ASN A 31 -5.24 -16.30 4.59
CA ASN A 31 -4.40 -17.39 4.05
C ASN A 31 -3.68 -17.00 2.75
N GLU A 32 -4.24 -16.09 1.96
CA GLU A 32 -3.74 -15.67 0.65
C GLU A 32 -3.38 -14.18 0.67
N LEU A 33 -2.07 -13.88 0.77
CA LEU A 33 -1.58 -12.49 0.78
C LEU A 33 -1.94 -11.73 -0.49
N SER A 34 -1.90 -12.40 -1.65
CA SER A 34 -2.28 -11.80 -2.94
C SER A 34 -3.74 -11.36 -2.97
N TYR A 35 -4.65 -12.17 -2.42
CA TYR A 35 -6.06 -11.81 -2.29
C TYR A 35 -6.23 -10.61 -1.36
N ALA A 36 -5.56 -10.63 -0.20
CA ALA A 36 -5.59 -9.50 0.73
C ALA A 36 -5.09 -8.20 0.08
N GLU A 37 -3.99 -8.26 -0.67
CA GLU A 37 -3.42 -7.11 -1.35
C GLU A 37 -4.36 -6.54 -2.41
N THR A 38 -4.90 -7.37 -3.29
CA THR A 38 -5.83 -6.93 -4.34
C THR A 38 -7.10 -6.34 -3.74
N THR A 39 -7.72 -7.03 -2.77
CA THR A 39 -8.97 -6.57 -2.15
C THR A 39 -8.76 -5.28 -1.35
N LEU A 40 -7.67 -5.15 -0.59
CA LEU A 40 -7.39 -3.92 0.15
C LEU A 40 -7.07 -2.75 -0.79
N LYS A 41 -6.36 -2.97 -1.89
CA LYS A 41 -6.12 -1.93 -2.92
C LYS A 41 -7.40 -1.47 -3.62
N GLU A 42 -8.35 -2.37 -3.84
CA GLU A 42 -9.66 -2.00 -4.39
C GLU A 42 -10.45 -1.17 -3.38
N LEU A 43 -10.51 -1.63 -2.12
CA LEU A 43 -11.26 -0.96 -1.06
C LEU A 43 -10.64 0.38 -0.63
N SER A 44 -9.34 0.63 -0.90
CA SER A 44 -8.72 1.93 -0.64
C SER A 44 -9.24 3.05 -1.54
N ASN A 45 -9.93 2.71 -2.63
CA ASN A 45 -10.56 3.67 -3.55
C ASN A 45 -12.07 3.85 -3.28
N ALA A 46 -12.60 3.33 -2.17
CA ALA A 46 -14.00 3.49 -1.81
C ALA A 46 -14.31 4.94 -1.38
N ASP A 47 -15.56 5.38 -1.59
CA ASP A 47 -16.01 6.72 -1.19
C ASP A 47 -16.24 6.86 0.34
N ASP A 48 -16.32 5.73 1.04
CA ASP A 48 -16.51 5.69 2.49
C ASP A 48 -15.17 5.96 3.20
N SER A 49 -15.06 7.14 3.81
CA SER A 49 -13.84 7.58 4.50
C SER A 49 -13.47 6.73 5.71
N GLU A 50 -14.44 6.11 6.39
CA GLU A 50 -14.17 5.19 7.50
C GLU A 50 -13.55 3.90 6.97
N LEU A 51 -14.12 3.36 5.89
CA LEU A 51 -13.61 2.16 5.23
C LEU A 51 -12.17 2.37 4.73
N VAL A 52 -11.91 3.47 4.03
CA VAL A 52 -10.57 3.79 3.51
C VAL A 52 -9.54 3.86 4.63
N LEU A 53 -9.87 4.52 5.75
CA LEU A 53 -8.93 4.67 6.87
C LEU A 53 -8.60 3.33 7.53
N ILE A 54 -9.60 2.46 7.70
CA ILE A 54 -9.40 1.10 8.21
C ILE A 54 -8.56 0.27 7.25
N VAL A 55 -8.81 0.37 5.94
CA VAL A 55 -8.06 -0.34 4.90
C VAL A 55 -6.59 0.08 4.91
N ILE A 56 -6.30 1.38 4.97
CA ILE A 56 -4.93 1.89 5.08
C ILE A 56 -4.24 1.36 6.33
N GLN A 57 -4.93 1.35 7.47
CA GLN A 57 -4.38 0.82 8.72
C GLN A 57 -4.04 -0.67 8.61
N LEU A 58 -4.91 -1.45 7.97
CA LEU A 58 -4.70 -2.87 7.68
C LEU A 58 -3.54 -3.10 6.71
N MET A 59 -3.47 -2.33 5.62
CA MET A 59 -2.35 -2.40 4.68
C MET A 59 -1.02 -2.05 5.36
N ASN A 60 -0.99 -1.10 6.29
CA ASN A 60 0.20 -0.78 7.06
C ASN A 60 0.60 -1.93 8.00
N GLN A 61 -0.36 -2.52 8.72
CA GLN A 61 -0.11 -3.68 9.59
C GLN A 61 0.40 -4.91 8.83
N LEU A 62 -0.05 -5.08 7.57
CA LEU A 62 0.37 -6.17 6.69
C LEU A 62 1.64 -5.86 5.88
N GLY A 63 2.22 -4.66 6.03
CA GLY A 63 3.41 -4.23 5.28
C GLY A 63 3.17 -4.02 3.77
N LEU A 64 1.91 -3.81 3.37
CA LEU A 64 1.49 -3.62 1.97
C LEU A 64 1.60 -2.18 1.48
N ILE A 65 1.73 -1.22 2.40
CA ILE A 65 2.06 0.16 2.05
C ILE A 65 3.58 0.24 1.94
N GLY A 66 4.08 0.32 0.71
CA GLY A 66 5.46 0.73 0.50
C GLY A 66 5.66 2.11 1.11
N MET A 67 6.72 2.29 1.91
CA MET A 67 7.19 3.64 2.22
C MET A 67 7.30 4.40 0.89
N PRO A 68 6.80 5.64 0.77
CA PRO A 68 7.04 6.42 -0.43
C PRO A 68 8.54 6.35 -0.69
N ALA A 69 8.91 5.82 -1.86
CA ALA A 69 10.31 5.72 -2.24
C ALA A 69 10.89 7.12 -2.06
N ALA A 70 11.81 7.27 -1.10
CA ALA A 70 12.52 8.52 -0.92
C ALA A 70 13.02 8.91 -2.30
N GLU A 71 12.60 10.09 -2.77
CA GLU A 71 12.83 10.60 -4.11
C GLU A 71 14.23 10.17 -4.56
N ALA A 72 14.26 9.34 -5.62
CA ALA A 72 15.50 8.91 -6.21
C ALA A 72 16.32 10.17 -6.47
N LYS A 73 17.41 10.35 -5.72
CA LYS A 73 18.32 11.49 -5.88
C LYS A 73 18.62 11.58 -7.38
N PRO A 74 18.43 12.74 -8.02
CA PRO A 74 18.71 12.87 -9.44
C PRO A 74 20.15 12.40 -9.70
N GLU A 75 20.31 11.48 -10.64
CA GLU A 75 21.63 11.01 -11.05
C GLU A 75 22.49 12.23 -11.40
N PRO A 76 23.74 12.33 -10.89
CA PRO A 76 24.62 13.41 -11.30
C PRO A 76 24.90 13.21 -12.79
N VAL A 77 24.38 14.13 -13.61
CA VAL A 77 24.76 14.31 -15.01
C VAL A 77 26.28 14.39 -15.03
N ARG A 78 26.93 13.35 -15.58
CA ARG A 78 28.36 13.42 -15.87
C ARG A 78 28.52 14.49 -16.95
N GLU A 79 29.03 15.66 -16.57
CA GLU A 79 29.53 16.64 -17.52
C GLU A 79 30.67 15.98 -18.32
N GLU A 80 30.37 15.57 -19.54
CA GLU A 80 31.39 15.17 -20.49
C GLU A 80 32.22 16.40 -20.87
N GLY A 81 33.49 16.37 -20.49
CA GLY A 81 34.55 17.01 -21.27
C GLY A 81 34.67 18.53 -21.16
N ARG A 82 35.04 19.05 -19.98
CA ARG A 82 35.82 20.30 -19.94
C ARG A 82 37.21 20.02 -20.52
N TYR A 83 37.38 20.32 -21.81
CA TYR A 83 38.66 20.28 -22.52
C TYR A 83 39.61 21.30 -21.88
N ILE A 84 40.57 20.83 -21.08
CA ILE A 84 41.74 21.61 -20.68
C ILE A 84 42.90 21.08 -21.51
N GLY A 85 43.19 21.77 -22.61
CA GLY A 85 44.24 21.40 -23.56
C GLY A 85 45.16 22.58 -23.88
N SER A 86 46.06 22.85 -22.95
CA SER A 86 47.41 23.45 -23.09
C SER A 86 47.62 24.64 -24.06
N LEU A 87 47.91 25.79 -23.45
CA LEU A 87 48.81 26.83 -23.99
C LEU A 87 50.16 26.21 -24.38
N ARG A 88 50.56 26.33 -25.66
CA ARG A 88 51.95 26.44 -26.12
C ARG A 88 52.01 27.26 -27.39
#